data_AF-A0A7C9UV64-F1
#
_entry.id   AF-A0A7C9UV64-F1
#
_cell.length_a   1.000
_cell.length_b   1.000
_cell.length_c   1.000
_cell.angle_alpha   90.00
_cell.angle_beta   90.00
_cell.angle_gamma   90.00
#
_symmetry.space_group_name_H-M   'P 1'
#
loop_
_entity.id
_entity.type
_entity.pdbx_description
1 polymer ?
#
loop_
_entity_poly.entity_id
_entity_poly.type
_entity_poly.pdbx_seq_one_letter_code
_entity_poly.pdbx_strand_id
1 'polypeptide(L)'
;MSLLSTLLGAGGDSVAKPIEALGNVFDKLFTSDDERLQAQAVLEKLKQHQDELQVELNKIEAASSSVFVAGWRPAIGWVCAASLAVYYIPRFVVGTTLWVQAAWGQQTLPPMPEMGIGDILGLVGSLLGMSWLRTSEKRAGVAR
;
A
#
# COMPACT_ATOMS: atom_id res chain seq x y z
N MET A 1 -0.07 44.89 -2.20
CA MET A 1 0.75 44.38 -1.08
C MET A 1 0.33 45.06 0.24
N SER A 2 -0.88 44.80 0.75
CA SER A 2 -1.35 45.45 1.99
C SER A 2 -2.17 44.55 2.90
N LEU A 3 -2.60 43.37 2.44
CA LEU A 3 -3.31 42.40 3.29
C LEU A 3 -2.34 41.47 4.03
N LEU A 4 -1.16 41.24 3.46
CA LEU A 4 -0.15 40.32 4.00
C LEU A 4 0.65 40.96 5.16
N SER A 5 0.76 42.29 5.22
CA SER A 5 1.43 43.00 6.33
C SER A 5 0.54 43.19 7.54
N THR A 6 -0.77 43.41 7.37
CA THR A 6 -1.72 43.58 8.49
C THR A 6 -2.00 42.25 9.22
N LEU A 7 -1.90 41.12 8.51
CA LEU A 7 -2.06 39.77 9.08
C LEU A 7 -0.80 39.28 9.82
N LEU A 8 0.39 39.73 9.41
CA LEU A 8 1.65 39.38 10.08
C LEU A 8 2.02 40.33 11.23
N GLY A 9 1.55 41.59 11.20
CA GLY A 9 1.87 42.60 12.21
C GLY A 9 1.00 42.56 13.48
N ALA A 10 -0.15 41.89 13.45
CA ALA A 10 -1.08 41.80 14.59
C ALA A 10 -0.86 40.54 15.46
N GLY A 11 0.08 39.66 15.09
CA GLY A 11 0.26 38.34 15.72
C GLY A 11 1.47 38.20 16.65
N GLY A 12 2.30 39.23 16.82
CA GLY A 12 3.59 39.13 17.54
C GLY A 12 3.48 39.11 19.07
N ASP A 13 2.69 40.03 19.66
CA ASP A 13 2.70 40.24 21.11
C ASP A 13 1.65 39.43 21.89
N SER A 14 0.70 38.81 21.18
CA SER A 14 -0.36 37.99 21.80
C SER A 14 0.01 36.51 21.92
N VAL A 15 1.13 36.09 21.31
CA VAL A 15 1.53 34.68 21.20
C VAL A 15 2.63 34.29 22.21
N ALA A 16 3.41 35.26 22.72
CA ALA A 16 4.48 34.98 23.68
C ALA A 16 3.97 34.52 25.07
N LYS A 17 2.89 35.12 25.57
CA LYS A 17 2.32 34.78 26.90
C LYS A 17 1.62 33.40 26.94
N PRO A 18 0.86 32.99 25.90
CA PRO A 18 0.33 31.63 25.81
C PRO A 18 1.42 30.57 25.73
N ILE A 19 2.56 30.85 25.08
CA ILE A 19 3.64 29.88 24.91
C ILE A 19 4.34 29.56 26.24
N GLU A 20 4.59 30.56 27.10
CA GLU A 20 5.17 30.31 28.44
C GLU A 20 4.18 29.61 29.39
N ALA A 21 2.89 29.93 29.30
CA ALA A 21 1.84 29.24 30.04
C ALA A 21 1.67 27.78 29.57
N LEU A 22 1.82 27.53 28.26
CA LEU A 22 1.83 26.19 27.69
C LEU A 22 3.07 25.41 28.12
N GLY A 23 4.26 26.03 28.16
CA GLY A 23 5.50 25.38 28.60
C GLY A 23 5.44 24.86 30.04
N ASN A 24 4.84 25.64 30.96
CA ASN A 24 4.66 25.23 32.37
C ASN A 24 3.59 24.14 32.57
N VAL A 25 2.62 24.03 31.66
CA VAL A 25 1.62 22.94 31.65
C VAL A 25 2.22 21.69 30.99
N PHE A 26 3.07 21.86 29.99
CA PHE A 26 3.83 20.79 29.34
C PHE A 26 4.75 20.08 30.35
N ASP A 27 5.45 20.82 31.21
CA ASP A 27 6.33 20.24 32.25
C ASP A 27 5.57 19.47 33.34
N LYS A 28 4.36 19.91 33.69
CA LYS A 28 3.50 19.20 34.66
C LYS A 28 2.80 17.97 34.08
N LEU A 29 2.58 17.91 32.75
CA LEU A 29 2.02 16.74 32.07
C LEU A 29 3.08 15.67 31.73
N PHE A 30 4.37 16.01 31.77
CA PHE A 30 5.45 15.02 31.72
C PHE A 30 5.75 14.33 33.06
N THR A 31 5.01 14.65 34.13
CA THR A 31 5.09 13.99 35.45
C THR A 31 4.42 12.60 35.50
N SER A 32 3.91 12.08 34.39
CA SER A 32 3.34 10.71 34.32
C SER A 32 4.28 9.75 33.61
N ASP A 33 5.54 9.67 34.04
CA ASP A 33 6.49 8.65 33.56
C ASP A 33 5.93 7.23 33.70
N ASP A 34 5.04 7.00 34.67
CA ASP A 34 4.31 5.74 34.87
C ASP A 34 3.25 5.49 33.79
N GLU A 35 2.47 6.50 33.36
CA GLU A 35 1.56 6.33 32.22
C GLU A 35 2.32 6.20 30.91
N ARG A 36 3.52 6.81 30.77
CA ARG A 36 4.37 6.60 29.59
C ARG A 36 4.97 5.20 29.56
N LEU A 37 5.37 4.66 30.70
CA LEU A 37 5.84 3.27 30.83
C LEU A 37 4.70 2.28 30.57
N GLN A 38 3.50 2.54 31.10
CA GLN A 38 2.32 1.71 30.81
C GLN A 38 1.85 1.85 29.36
N ALA A 39 1.85 3.05 28.79
CA ALA A 39 1.55 3.27 27.38
C ALA A 39 2.58 2.61 26.47
N GLN A 40 3.86 2.62 26.84
CA GLN A 40 4.93 1.89 26.14
C GLN A 40 4.73 0.38 26.24
N ALA A 41 4.42 -0.15 27.43
CA ALA A 41 4.13 -1.57 27.62
C ALA A 41 2.87 -2.03 26.87
N VAL A 42 1.83 -1.19 26.81
CA VAL A 42 0.61 -1.42 26.02
C VAL A 42 0.91 -1.31 24.52
N LEU A 43 1.70 -0.33 24.08
CA LEU A 43 2.16 -0.21 22.69
C LEU A 43 2.99 -1.43 22.27
N GLU A 44 3.84 -1.94 23.16
CA GLU A 44 4.68 -3.10 22.89
C GLU A 44 3.85 -4.39 22.83
N LYS A 45 2.85 -4.53 23.69
CA LYS A 45 1.82 -5.58 23.55
C LYS A 45 1.02 -5.44 22.25
N LEU A 46 0.59 -4.24 21.88
CA LEU A 46 -0.13 -4.00 20.63
C LEU A 46 0.74 -4.33 19.40
N LYS A 47 2.05 -4.04 19.45
CA LYS A 47 3.01 -4.44 18.41
C LYS A 47 3.15 -5.96 18.31
N GLN A 48 3.11 -6.69 19.43
CA GLN A 48 3.14 -8.15 19.42
C GLN A 48 1.89 -8.77 18.77
N HIS A 49 0.75 -8.08 18.79
CA HIS A 49 -0.52 -8.51 18.21
C HIS A 49 -0.91 -7.75 16.93
N GLN A 50 0.05 -7.08 16.28
CA GLN A 50 -0.25 -6.25 15.09
C GLN A 50 -0.89 -7.06 13.95
N ASP A 51 -0.46 -8.30 13.74
CA ASP A 51 -1.02 -9.16 12.70
C ASP A 51 -2.49 -9.53 12.97
N GLU A 52 -2.85 -9.79 14.23
CA GLU A 52 -4.23 -10.09 14.65
C GLU A 52 -5.12 -8.85 14.45
N LEU A 53 -4.66 -7.68 14.90
CA LEU A 53 -5.36 -6.41 14.71
C LEU A 53 -5.52 -6.07 13.23
N GLN A 54 -4.51 -6.33 12.41
CA GLN A 54 -4.57 -6.10 10.98
C GLN A 54 -5.59 -7.05 10.31
N VAL A 55 -5.69 -8.30 10.75
CA VAL A 55 -6.72 -9.24 10.27
C VAL A 55 -8.14 -8.78 10.65
N GLU A 56 -8.34 -8.31 11.87
CA GLU A 56 -9.64 -7.78 12.31
C GLU A 56 -10.04 -6.51 11.58
N LEU A 57 -9.12 -5.56 11.42
CA LEU A 57 -9.33 -4.36 10.61
C LEU A 57 -9.68 -4.73 9.17
N ASN A 58 -8.96 -5.68 8.56
CA ASN A 58 -9.28 -6.14 7.20
C ASN A 58 -10.69 -6.74 7.12
N LYS A 59 -11.16 -7.46 8.15
CA LYS A 59 -12.52 -8.00 8.18
C LYS A 59 -13.57 -6.89 8.29
N ILE A 60 -13.32 -5.87 9.12
CA ILE A 60 -14.23 -4.72 9.29
C ILE A 60 -14.26 -3.88 8.01
N GLU A 61 -13.10 -3.61 7.40
CA GLU A 61 -12.99 -2.92 6.12
C GLU A 61 -13.71 -3.67 5.01
N ALA A 62 -13.54 -5.00 4.94
CA ALA A 62 -14.25 -5.86 3.99
C ALA A 62 -15.77 -5.94 4.25
N ALA A 63 -16.20 -5.81 5.50
CA ALA A 63 -17.62 -5.76 5.89
C ALA A 63 -18.26 -4.37 5.70
N SER A 64 -17.46 -3.34 5.42
CA SER A 64 -17.98 -1.98 5.23
C SER A 64 -18.87 -1.89 3.99
N SER A 65 -19.94 -1.10 4.08
CA SER A 65 -20.88 -0.88 2.95
C SER A 65 -20.28 -0.03 1.82
N SER A 66 -19.11 0.57 2.04
CA SER A 66 -18.42 1.41 1.06
C SER A 66 -17.63 0.56 0.08
N VAL A 67 -18.03 0.56 -1.19
CA VAL A 67 -17.35 -0.15 -2.29
C VAL A 67 -15.88 0.27 -2.43
N PHE A 68 -15.55 1.52 -2.12
CA PHE A 68 -14.18 2.02 -2.16
C PHE A 68 -13.31 1.50 -1.01
N VAL A 69 -13.89 1.25 0.17
CA VAL A 69 -13.16 0.75 1.35
C VAL A 69 -13.06 -0.78 1.33
N ALA A 70 -14.15 -1.47 1.04
CA ALA A 70 -14.15 -2.94 0.95
C ALA A 70 -13.47 -3.47 -0.32
N GLY A 71 -13.52 -2.70 -1.42
CA GLY A 71 -13.20 -3.20 -2.76
C GLY A 71 -11.80 -2.90 -3.27
N TRP A 72 -11.03 -1.96 -2.69
CA TRP A 72 -9.77 -1.52 -3.29
C TRP A 72 -8.70 -2.63 -3.35
N ARG A 73 -8.62 -3.50 -2.33
CA ARG A 73 -7.71 -4.65 -2.31
C ARG A 73 -8.02 -5.67 -3.41
N PRO A 74 -9.26 -6.19 -3.52
CA PRO A 74 -9.65 -6.99 -4.68
C PRO A 74 -9.45 -6.25 -6.01
N ALA A 75 -9.78 -4.96 -6.10
CA ALA A 75 -9.73 -4.21 -7.35
C ALA A 75 -8.33 -4.18 -7.97
N ILE A 76 -7.28 -3.98 -7.17
CA ILE A 76 -5.89 -4.04 -7.66
C ILE A 76 -5.58 -5.45 -8.21
N GLY A 77 -6.01 -6.50 -7.51
CA GLY A 77 -5.88 -7.89 -7.98
C GLY A 77 -6.61 -8.14 -9.29
N TRP A 78 -7.84 -7.65 -9.43
CA TRP A 78 -8.64 -7.78 -10.65
C TRP A 78 -8.05 -7.00 -11.82
N VAL A 79 -7.52 -5.79 -11.60
CA VAL A 79 -6.85 -5.01 -12.64
C VAL A 79 -5.58 -5.74 -13.11
N CYS A 80 -4.80 -6.30 -12.19
CA CYS A 80 -3.64 -7.13 -12.53
C CYS A 80 -4.07 -8.37 -13.34
N ALA A 81 -5.10 -9.10 -12.88
CA ALA A 81 -5.61 -10.29 -13.56
C ALA A 81 -6.19 -9.97 -14.95
N ALA A 82 -6.92 -8.87 -15.08
CA ALA A 82 -7.46 -8.40 -16.35
C ALA A 82 -6.33 -8.01 -17.32
N SER A 83 -5.28 -7.34 -16.83
CA SER A 83 -4.12 -6.97 -17.65
C SER A 83 -3.39 -8.20 -18.19
N LEU A 84 -3.23 -9.23 -17.34
CA LEU A 84 -2.68 -10.53 -17.74
C LEU A 84 -3.59 -11.24 -18.77
N ALA A 85 -4.90 -11.23 -18.55
CA ALA A 85 -5.86 -11.87 -19.45
C ALA A 85 -5.87 -11.22 -20.84
N VAL A 86 -5.93 -9.88 -20.90
CA VAL A 86 -5.88 -9.12 -22.16
C VAL A 86 -4.56 -9.33 -22.89
N TYR A 87 -3.47 -9.62 -22.18
CA TYR A 87 -2.18 -9.90 -22.80
C TYR A 87 -2.03 -11.34 -23.30
N TYR A 88 -2.24 -12.32 -22.42
CA TYR A 88 -1.93 -13.72 -22.71
C TYR A 88 -2.99 -14.39 -23.58
N ILE A 89 -4.27 -14.03 -23.45
CA ILE A 89 -5.34 -14.66 -24.23
C ILE A 89 -5.17 -14.37 -25.73
N PRO A 90 -5.02 -13.12 -26.19
CA PRO A 90 -4.82 -12.84 -27.62
C PRO A 90 -3.50 -13.42 -28.14
N ARG A 91 -2.43 -13.38 -27.34
CA ARG A 91 -1.14 -13.97 -27.70
C ARG A 91 -1.24 -15.48 -27.92
N PHE A 92 -2.00 -16.18 -27.07
CA PHE A 92 -2.26 -17.61 -27.24
C PHE A 92 -3.09 -17.88 -28.49
N VAL A 93 -4.17 -17.13 -28.72
CA VAL A 93 -5.03 -17.30 -29.91
C VAL A 93 -4.24 -17.02 -31.20
N VAL A 94 -3.54 -15.88 -31.29
CA VAL A 94 -2.73 -15.55 -32.47
C VAL A 94 -1.58 -16.54 -32.63
N GLY A 95 -0.84 -16.85 -31.57
CA GLY A 95 0.27 -17.81 -31.62
C GLY A 95 -0.17 -19.21 -32.09
N THR A 96 -1.32 -19.71 -31.62
CA THR A 96 -1.85 -21.01 -32.05
C THR A 96 -2.31 -20.98 -33.50
N THR A 97 -2.97 -19.90 -33.97
CA THR A 97 -3.36 -19.76 -35.39
C THR A 97 -2.16 -19.70 -36.32
N LEU A 98 -1.10 -18.98 -35.94
CA LEU A 98 0.16 -18.91 -36.67
C LEU A 98 0.90 -20.27 -36.70
N TRP A 99 0.95 -20.98 -35.57
CA TRP A 99 1.53 -22.33 -35.50
C TRP A 99 0.77 -23.30 -36.40
N VAL A 100 -0.56 -23.23 -36.40
CA VAL A 100 -1.45 -23.97 -37.30
C VAL A 100 -1.09 -23.68 -38.76
N GLN A 101 -1.04 -22.41 -39.17
CA GLN A 101 -0.70 -22.03 -40.57
C GLN A 101 0.70 -22.50 -40.99
N ALA A 102 1.67 -22.44 -40.08
CA ALA A 102 3.02 -22.94 -40.31
C ALA A 102 3.06 -24.47 -40.48
N ALA A 103 2.29 -25.21 -39.67
CA ALA A 103 2.17 -26.67 -39.77
C ALA A 103 1.51 -27.11 -41.09
N TRP A 104 0.63 -26.27 -41.65
CA TRP A 104 0.02 -26.48 -42.98
C TRP A 104 0.86 -25.96 -44.16
N GLY A 105 2.10 -25.51 -43.92
CA GLY A 105 3.05 -25.17 -44.98
C GLY A 105 2.96 -23.74 -45.53
N GLN A 106 2.21 -22.83 -44.90
CA GLN A 106 2.21 -21.42 -45.27
C GLN A 106 3.42 -20.70 -44.62
N GLN A 107 4.30 -20.13 -45.45
CA GLN A 107 5.68 -19.72 -45.09
C GLN A 107 5.88 -18.23 -44.78
N THR A 108 4.83 -17.45 -44.48
CA THR A 108 5.01 -16.05 -44.08
C THR A 108 4.28 -15.76 -42.78
N LEU A 109 4.99 -16.01 -41.68
CA LEU A 109 4.57 -15.61 -40.34
C LEU A 109 5.02 -14.18 -40.09
N PRO A 110 4.11 -13.20 -40.01
CA PRO A 110 4.48 -11.86 -39.54
C PRO A 110 4.97 -11.95 -38.09
N PRO A 111 6.04 -11.22 -37.71
CA PRO A 111 6.51 -11.18 -36.33
C PRO A 111 5.40 -10.64 -35.43
N MET A 112 5.16 -11.33 -34.32
CA MET A 112 4.15 -10.93 -33.37
C MET A 112 4.55 -9.59 -32.74
N PRO A 113 3.65 -8.60 -32.63
CA PRO A 113 3.98 -7.35 -31.95
C PRO A 113 4.36 -7.63 -30.49
N GLU A 114 5.59 -7.24 -30.16
CA GLU A 114 6.21 -7.37 -28.84
C GLU A 114 5.52 -6.39 -27.87
N MET A 115 4.37 -6.77 -27.31
CA MET A 115 3.85 -6.05 -26.16
C MET A 115 4.70 -6.41 -24.93
N GLY A 116 5.27 -5.41 -24.25
CA GLY A 116 6.36 -5.52 -23.27
C GLY A 116 6.21 -6.64 -22.23
N ILE A 117 6.78 -7.82 -22.52
CA ILE A 117 6.85 -8.96 -21.59
C ILE A 117 7.51 -8.53 -20.28
N GLY A 118 8.53 -7.66 -20.38
CA GLY A 118 9.26 -7.14 -19.22
C GLY A 118 8.37 -6.39 -18.22
N ASP A 119 7.38 -5.63 -18.71
CA ASP A 119 6.48 -4.88 -17.84
C ASP A 119 5.53 -5.81 -17.08
N ILE A 120 5.06 -6.88 -17.73
CA ILE A 120 4.17 -7.87 -17.12
C ILE A 120 4.92 -8.76 -16.14
N LEU A 121 6.13 -9.20 -16.48
CA LEU A 121 7.00 -9.94 -15.57
C LEU A 121 7.43 -9.07 -14.40
N GLY A 122 7.67 -7.77 -14.62
CA GLY A 122 7.92 -6.80 -13.56
C GLY A 122 6.74 -6.63 -12.62
N LEU A 123 5.52 -6.52 -13.18
CA LEU A 123 4.28 -6.40 -12.39
C LEU A 123 4.03 -7.66 -11.55
N VAL A 124 4.10 -8.85 -12.15
CA VAL A 124 3.94 -10.14 -11.44
C VAL A 124 5.07 -10.35 -10.43
N GLY A 125 6.30 -10.01 -10.81
CA GLY A 125 7.47 -10.07 -9.95
C GLY A 125 7.34 -9.18 -8.71
N SER A 126 6.76 -7.98 -8.86
CA SER A 126 6.51 -7.09 -7.71
C SER A 126 5.50 -7.68 -6.72
N LEU A 127 4.42 -8.31 -7.21
CA LEU A 127 3.41 -8.96 -6.36
C LEU A 127 3.95 -10.22 -5.66
N LEU A 128 4.73 -11.03 -6.38
CA LEU A 128 5.39 -12.22 -5.83
C LEU A 128 6.50 -11.85 -4.85
N GLY A 129 7.28 -10.79 -5.13
CA GLY A 129 8.36 -10.31 -4.26
C GLY A 129 7.86 -9.84 -2.90
N MET A 130 6.77 -9.08 -2.85
CA MET A 130 6.15 -8.68 -1.57
C MET A 130 5.59 -9.88 -0.79
N SER A 131 5.02 -10.86 -1.50
CA SER A 131 4.51 -12.10 -0.88
C SER A 131 5.65 -13.00 -0.36
N TRP A 132 6.79 -13.01 -1.05
CA TRP A 132 7.99 -13.73 -0.65
C TRP A 132 8.61 -13.14 0.61
N LEU A 133 8.69 -11.81 0.74
CA LEU A 133 9.21 -11.15 1.94
C LEU A 133 8.44 -11.57 3.20
N ARG A 134 7.10 -11.53 3.17
CA ARG A 134 6.27 -12.01 4.31
C ARG A 134 6.47 -13.50 4.59
N THR A 135 6.64 -14.33 3.56
CA THR A 135 6.92 -15.77 3.73
C THR A 135 8.30 -16.00 4.35
N SER A 136 9.29 -15.20 3.96
CA SER A 136 10.65 -15.28 4.49
C SER A 136 10.73 -14.84 5.96
N GLU A 137 9.99 -13.80 6.35
CA GLU A 137 9.89 -13.33 7.73
C GLU A 137 9.24 -14.38 8.65
N LYS A 138 8.21 -15.08 8.16
CA LYS A 138 7.57 -16.19 8.89
C LYS A 138 8.50 -17.40 9.04
N ARG A 139 9.25 -17.75 8.00
CA ARG A 139 10.25 -18.82 8.07
C ARG A 139 11.41 -18.46 9.01
N ALA A 140 11.78 -17.18 9.07
CA ALA A 140 12.82 -16.67 9.98
C ALA A 140 12.33 -16.49 11.43
N GLY A 141 11.03 -16.69 11.70
CA GLY A 141 10.45 -16.53 13.03
C GLY A 141 10.35 -15.07 13.51
N VAL A 142 10.51 -14.11 12.60
CA VAL A 142 10.46 -12.65 12.90
C VAL A 142 9.02 -12.14 12.82
N ALA A 143 8.22 -12.67 11.90
CA ALA A 143 6.77 -12.46 11.86
C ALA A 143 6.08 -13.76 12.33
N ARG A 144 5.15 -13.67 13.28
CA ARG A 144 4.33 -14.82 13.71
C ARG A 144 3.03 -14.88 12.90
#